data_AF-A0A7S9X655-F1
#
_entry.id   AF-A0A7S9X655-F1
#
_cell.length_a   1.000
_cell.length_b   1.000
_cell.length_c   1.000
_cell.angle_alpha   90.00
_cell.angle_beta   90.00
_cell.angle_gamma   90.00
#
_symmetry.space_group_name_H-M   'P 1'
#
loop_
_entity.id
_entity.type
_entity.pdbx_description
1 polymer ?
#
loop_
_entity_poly.entity_id
_entity_poly.type
_entity_poly.pdbx_seq_one_letter_code
_entity_poly.pdbx_strand_id
1 'polypeptide(L)'
;MKKVKFIVFVCLFILLPLAYFNGFIRISDLTSEQESIAKKYGGVYVFDEKLEKEIDKLEELNKDIRAKRSNLYQEIKQELDNNQSKYFQEFNNNKNNYIDMVMQDIFNDKFCKQKYDEFVAAGKEIMKMEHACININERAKGKFIDEIVDKTYHVYDRLSNGKRYYSRKDNIKIDNYKILNNYEEKLKEFMGKDYDKYENYLSINLGYFYIDNDTIVPISIGVSTLYTEVIFGLYGDEASGIKFTKESTQRLIGDNKFYFIDNKFQKINK
;
A
#
# COMPACT_ATOMS: atom_id res chain seq x y z
N MET A 1 17.22 -19.44 -49.30
CA MET A 1 16.94 -18.23 -48.48
C MET A 1 15.47 -17.78 -48.45
N LYS A 2 14.64 -17.92 -49.51
CA LYS A 2 13.25 -17.44 -49.50
C LYS A 2 12.29 -18.18 -48.55
N LYS A 3 12.41 -19.51 -48.40
CA LYS A 3 11.55 -20.32 -47.51
C LYS A 3 11.76 -20.04 -46.01
N VAL A 4 13.00 -19.82 -45.59
CA VAL A 4 13.33 -19.52 -44.18
C VAL A 4 12.79 -18.14 -43.77
N LYS A 5 12.89 -17.14 -44.64
CA LYS A 5 12.31 -15.80 -44.39
C LYS A 5 10.78 -15.84 -44.28
N PHE A 6 10.11 -16.71 -45.04
CA PHE A 6 8.65 -16.88 -44.97
C PHE A 6 8.19 -17.51 -43.64
N ILE A 7 8.89 -18.55 -43.17
CA ILE A 7 8.59 -19.19 -41.87
C ILE A 7 8.80 -18.22 -40.71
N VAL A 8 9.92 -17.48 -40.72
CA VAL A 8 10.19 -16.46 -39.68
C VAL A 8 9.12 -15.37 -39.69
N PHE A 9 8.62 -14.96 -40.86
CA PHE A 9 7.57 -13.95 -40.98
C PHE A 9 6.20 -14.45 -40.48
N VAL A 10 5.85 -15.71 -40.77
CA VAL A 10 4.63 -16.36 -40.24
C VAL A 10 4.70 -16.54 -38.73
N CYS A 11 5.85 -16.97 -38.19
CA CYS A 11 6.08 -17.05 -36.75
C CYS A 11 5.96 -15.67 -36.08
N LEU A 12 6.51 -14.61 -36.67
CA LEU A 12 6.36 -13.24 -36.16
C LEU A 12 4.90 -12.78 -36.14
N PHE A 13 4.12 -13.05 -37.19
CA PHE A 13 2.72 -12.64 -37.27
C PHE A 13 1.76 -13.46 -36.39
N ILE A 14 2.14 -14.66 -35.96
CA ILE A 14 1.35 -15.48 -35.03
C ILE A 14 1.81 -15.23 -33.57
N LEU A 15 3.11 -15.10 -33.34
CA LEU A 15 3.69 -14.87 -32.00
C LEU A 15 3.49 -13.44 -31.51
N LEU A 16 3.48 -12.42 -32.38
CA LEU A 16 3.20 -11.04 -31.96
C LEU A 16 1.80 -10.91 -31.36
N PRO A 17 0.70 -11.36 -32.00
CA PRO A 17 -0.62 -11.36 -31.37
C PRO A 17 -0.63 -12.15 -30.07
N LEU A 18 -0.05 -13.36 -30.03
CA LEU A 18 0.02 -14.17 -28.80
C LEU A 18 0.78 -13.49 -27.66
N ALA A 19 1.84 -12.73 -27.97
CA ALA A 19 2.56 -11.91 -27.00
C ALA A 19 1.76 -10.67 -26.56
N TYR A 20 0.96 -10.09 -27.46
CA TYR A 20 0.03 -8.99 -27.16
C TYR A 20 -1.24 -9.45 -26.42
N PHE A 21 -1.64 -10.71 -26.54
CA PHE A 21 -2.84 -11.29 -25.89
C PHE A 21 -2.63 -11.73 -24.44
N ASN A 22 -1.40 -11.63 -23.90
CA ASN A 22 -1.13 -11.92 -22.49
C ASN A 22 -2.04 -11.07 -21.58
N GLY A 23 -3.09 -11.68 -21.04
CA GLY A 23 -3.99 -11.06 -20.06
C GLY A 23 -5.20 -10.30 -20.60
N PHE A 24 -5.53 -10.41 -21.90
CA PHE A 24 -6.71 -9.74 -22.49
C PHE A 24 -8.03 -10.49 -22.26
N ILE A 25 -8.00 -11.83 -22.26
CA ILE A 25 -9.21 -12.62 -21.96
C ILE A 25 -9.24 -12.86 -20.45
N ARG A 26 -10.29 -12.33 -19.83
CA ARG A 26 -10.59 -12.52 -18.41
C ARG A 26 -11.98 -13.10 -18.30
N ILE A 27 -12.12 -14.18 -17.54
CA ILE A 27 -13.41 -14.77 -17.21
C ILE A 27 -13.53 -14.73 -15.69
N SER A 28 -14.59 -14.08 -15.20
CA SER A 28 -14.92 -14.06 -13.77
C SER A 28 -15.84 -15.22 -13.42
N ASP A 29 -15.66 -15.79 -12.23
CA ASP A 29 -16.64 -16.67 -11.59
C ASP A 29 -17.76 -15.91 -10.84
N LEU A 30 -17.76 -14.56 -10.95
CA LEU A 30 -18.69 -13.68 -10.28
C LEU A 30 -20.15 -14.08 -10.57
N THR A 31 -20.87 -14.40 -9.51
CA THR A 31 -22.29 -14.77 -9.56
C THR A 31 -23.20 -13.56 -9.33
N SER A 32 -24.43 -13.62 -9.84
CA SER A 32 -25.46 -12.62 -9.56
C SER A 32 -25.78 -12.50 -8.06
N GLU A 33 -25.60 -13.57 -7.30
CA GLU A 33 -25.73 -13.56 -5.84
C GLU A 33 -24.62 -12.73 -5.17
N GLN A 34 -23.35 -12.94 -5.56
CA GLN A 34 -22.22 -12.14 -5.07
C GLN A 34 -22.38 -10.65 -5.44
N GLU A 35 -22.87 -10.35 -6.64
CA GLU A 35 -23.21 -8.99 -7.06
C GLU A 35 -24.31 -8.37 -6.18
N SER A 36 -25.38 -9.12 -5.91
CA SER A 36 -26.48 -8.67 -5.05
C SER A 36 -25.99 -8.34 -3.63
N ILE A 37 -25.13 -9.18 -3.07
CA ILE A 37 -24.52 -8.98 -1.74
C ILE A 37 -23.58 -7.77 -1.74
N ALA A 38 -22.71 -7.63 -2.75
CA ALA A 38 -21.85 -6.46 -2.87
C ALA A 38 -22.67 -5.16 -2.97
N LYS A 39 -23.77 -5.17 -3.73
CA LYS A 39 -24.67 -4.02 -3.85
C LYS A 39 -25.43 -3.71 -2.57
N LYS A 40 -25.81 -4.73 -1.79
CA LYS A 40 -26.61 -4.57 -0.56
C LYS A 40 -25.74 -4.20 0.65
N TYR A 41 -24.57 -4.81 0.78
CA TYR A 41 -23.72 -4.75 1.97
C TYR A 41 -22.29 -4.26 1.70
N GLY A 42 -21.80 -4.35 0.47
CA GLY A 42 -20.47 -3.83 0.13
C GLY A 42 -20.40 -2.33 0.34
N GLY A 43 -19.35 -1.85 1.00
CA GLY A 43 -19.21 -0.43 1.32
C GLY A 43 -18.39 -0.15 2.57
N VAL A 44 -18.49 1.08 3.05
CA VAL A 44 -17.79 1.57 4.25
C VAL A 44 -18.73 1.52 5.46
N TYR A 45 -18.26 0.93 6.54
CA TYR A 45 -18.97 0.86 7.82
C TYR A 45 -18.21 1.70 8.84
N VAL A 46 -18.88 2.66 9.45
CA VAL A 46 -18.29 3.64 10.37
C VAL A 46 -18.84 3.40 11.77
N PHE A 47 -17.93 3.14 12.71
CA PHE A 47 -18.25 2.89 14.12
C PHE A 47 -18.32 4.18 14.93
N ASP A 48 -17.54 5.20 14.55
CA ASP A 48 -17.52 6.50 15.19
C ASP A 48 -17.59 7.60 14.12
N GLU A 49 -18.81 8.13 13.91
CA GLU A 49 -19.07 9.19 12.93
C GLU A 49 -18.31 10.48 13.25
N LYS A 50 -18.13 10.80 14.54
CA LYS A 50 -17.47 12.05 14.95
C LYS A 50 -15.99 12.00 14.59
N LEU A 51 -15.34 10.88 14.92
CA LEU A 51 -13.93 10.68 14.58
C LEU A 51 -13.70 10.55 13.08
N GLU A 52 -14.59 9.88 12.34
CA GLU A 52 -14.47 9.81 10.88
C GLU A 52 -14.55 11.21 10.23
N LYS A 53 -15.55 12.02 10.61
CA LYS A 53 -15.69 13.39 10.10
C LYS A 53 -14.52 14.29 10.50
N GLU A 54 -13.93 14.04 11.66
CA GLU A 54 -12.70 14.71 12.07
C GLU A 54 -11.55 14.34 11.13
N ILE A 55 -11.33 13.04 10.88
CA ILE A 55 -10.31 12.54 9.95
C ILE A 55 -10.51 13.11 8.55
N ASP A 56 -11.73 13.13 8.03
CA ASP A 56 -12.01 13.66 6.69
C ASP A 56 -11.56 15.13 6.55
N LYS A 57 -11.79 15.96 7.59
CA LYS A 57 -11.29 17.34 7.63
C LYS A 57 -9.77 17.42 7.70
N LEU A 58 -9.15 16.55 8.50
CA LEU A 58 -7.69 16.48 8.61
C LEU A 58 -7.06 16.05 7.28
N GLU A 59 -7.65 15.08 6.59
CA GLU A 59 -7.19 14.59 5.29
C GLU A 59 -7.38 15.63 4.17
N GLU A 60 -8.47 16.40 4.21
CA GLU A 60 -8.66 17.54 3.31
C GLU A 60 -7.58 18.60 3.52
N LEU A 61 -7.30 18.97 4.78
CA LEU A 61 -6.22 19.90 5.11
C LEU A 61 -4.84 19.36 4.72
N ASN A 62 -4.60 18.07 4.96
CA ASN A 62 -3.36 17.40 4.62
C ASN A 62 -3.12 17.30 3.10
N LYS A 63 -4.16 17.37 2.26
CA LYS A 63 -4.02 17.30 0.81
C LYS A 63 -3.17 18.46 0.28
N ASP A 64 -3.47 19.68 0.71
CA ASP A 64 -2.70 20.88 0.35
C ASP A 64 -1.28 20.81 0.93
N ILE A 65 -1.15 20.37 2.19
CA ILE A 65 0.14 20.24 2.87
C ILE A 65 1.05 19.23 2.16
N ARG A 66 0.53 18.07 1.76
CA ARG A 66 1.30 17.07 1.01
C ARG A 66 1.78 17.60 -0.34
N ALA A 67 0.96 18.39 -1.03
CA ALA A 67 1.38 19.06 -2.27
C ALA A 67 2.51 20.06 -2.01
N LYS A 68 2.38 20.91 -0.98
CA LYS A 68 3.43 21.86 -0.56
C LYS A 68 4.71 21.18 -0.13
N ARG A 69 4.62 20.07 0.62
CA ARG A 69 5.76 19.23 1.01
C ARG A 69 6.47 18.65 -0.20
N SER A 70 5.72 18.12 -1.16
CA SER A 70 6.28 17.60 -2.41
C SER A 70 7.00 18.69 -3.20
N ASN A 71 6.41 19.88 -3.31
CA ASN A 71 7.03 21.00 -4.02
C ASN A 71 8.32 21.44 -3.32
N LEU A 72 8.28 21.65 -2.00
CA LEU A 72 9.46 22.03 -1.21
C LEU A 72 10.57 20.98 -1.30
N TYR A 73 10.22 19.69 -1.26
CA TYR A 73 11.19 18.61 -1.45
C TYR A 73 11.91 18.75 -2.81
N GLN A 74 11.17 19.00 -3.89
CA GLN A 74 11.76 19.17 -5.22
C GLN A 74 12.59 20.46 -5.31
N GLU A 75 12.12 21.56 -4.72
CA GLU A 75 12.85 22.83 -4.68
C GLU A 75 14.20 22.66 -3.97
N ILE A 76 14.23 22.10 -2.76
CA ILE A 76 15.48 21.86 -2.02
C ILE A 76 16.37 20.87 -2.78
N LYS A 77 15.80 19.80 -3.34
CA LYS A 77 16.57 18.84 -4.14
C LYS A 77 17.24 19.52 -5.33
N GLN A 78 16.50 20.31 -6.09
CA GLN A 78 16.99 21.05 -7.25
C GLN A 78 18.03 22.11 -6.84
N GLU A 79 17.82 22.80 -5.72
CA GLU A 79 18.81 23.74 -5.18
C GLU A 79 20.11 23.03 -4.79
N LEU A 80 20.04 21.90 -4.08
CA LEU A 80 21.22 21.13 -3.70
C LEU A 80 21.94 20.51 -4.91
N ASP A 81 21.21 20.19 -5.98
CA ASP A 81 21.79 19.72 -7.25
C ASP A 81 22.50 20.86 -8.01
N ASN A 82 21.95 22.09 -7.95
CA ASN A 82 22.41 23.23 -8.77
C ASN A 82 23.36 24.19 -8.05
N ASN A 83 23.33 24.32 -6.72
CA ASN A 83 24.01 25.39 -5.98
C ASN A 83 24.40 25.01 -4.54
N GLN A 84 25.62 25.35 -4.14
CA GLN A 84 26.15 25.14 -2.79
C GLN A 84 25.76 26.25 -1.78
N SER A 85 24.54 26.77 -1.80
CA SER A 85 24.14 27.88 -0.91
C SER A 85 23.36 27.38 0.33
N LYS A 86 23.50 28.10 1.45
CA LYS A 86 22.85 27.94 2.79
C LYS A 86 22.45 26.52 3.23
N TYR A 87 21.40 25.90 2.66
CA TYR A 87 21.01 24.52 2.98
C TYR A 87 22.12 23.51 2.66
N PHE A 88 22.91 23.77 1.61
CA PHE A 88 24.08 22.95 1.32
C PHE A 88 25.16 23.07 2.40
N GLN A 89 25.34 24.25 2.99
CA GLN A 89 26.27 24.43 4.11
C GLN A 89 25.76 23.70 5.36
N GLU A 90 24.47 23.79 5.65
CA GLU A 90 23.85 23.06 6.76
C GLU A 90 23.92 21.54 6.58
N PHE A 91 23.67 21.05 5.36
CA PHE A 91 23.89 19.66 4.99
C PHE A 91 25.36 19.28 5.20
N ASN A 92 26.32 20.03 4.65
CA ASN A 92 27.74 19.71 4.80
C ASN A 92 28.21 19.69 6.25
N ASN A 93 27.76 20.66 7.04
CA ASN A 93 28.11 20.76 8.47
C ASN A 93 27.54 19.59 9.28
N ASN A 94 26.38 19.04 8.89
CA ASN A 94 25.72 17.94 9.57
C ASN A 94 25.79 16.61 8.82
N LYS A 95 26.55 16.54 7.72
CA LYS A 95 26.54 15.41 6.77
C LYS A 95 26.83 14.10 7.47
N ASN A 96 27.82 14.09 8.34
CA ASN A 96 28.22 12.89 9.08
C ASN A 96 27.07 12.39 9.98
N ASN A 97 26.33 13.29 10.63
CA ASN A 97 25.17 12.91 11.45
C ASN A 97 24.09 12.22 10.61
N TYR A 98 23.79 12.75 9.42
CA TYR A 98 22.82 12.13 8.51
C TYR A 98 23.31 10.80 7.95
N ILE A 99 24.61 10.69 7.67
CA ILE A 99 25.22 9.43 7.28
C ILE A 99 25.10 8.41 8.41
N ASP A 100 25.41 8.79 9.65
CA ASP A 100 25.33 7.90 10.81
C ASP A 100 23.89 7.41 11.03
N MET A 101 22.89 8.30 10.91
CA MET A 101 21.48 7.92 10.97
C MET A 101 21.10 6.94 9.85
N VAL A 102 21.53 7.19 8.60
CA VAL A 102 21.29 6.28 7.47
C VAL A 102 21.95 4.93 7.71
N MET A 103 23.17 4.92 8.27
CA MET A 103 23.88 3.68 8.59
C MET A 103 23.19 2.89 9.70
N GLN A 104 22.70 3.55 10.74
CA GLN A 104 21.89 2.90 11.78
C GLN A 104 20.63 2.27 11.18
N ASP A 105 19.90 3.00 10.34
CA ASP A 105 18.71 2.47 9.66
C ASP A 105 19.05 1.23 8.80
N ILE A 106 20.16 1.28 8.05
CA ILE A 106 20.63 0.16 7.22
C ILE A 106 20.99 -1.05 8.09
N PHE A 107 21.71 -0.87 9.19
CA PHE A 107 22.10 -1.98 10.06
C PHE A 107 20.95 -2.50 10.94
N ASN A 108 19.90 -1.70 11.13
CA ASN A 108 18.67 -2.15 11.76
C ASN A 108 17.79 -2.97 10.80
N ASP A 109 17.99 -2.85 9.48
CA ASP A 109 17.37 -3.73 8.51
C ASP A 109 18.03 -5.12 8.55
N LYS A 110 17.23 -6.12 8.96
CA LYS A 110 17.69 -7.50 9.18
C LYS A 110 18.30 -8.12 7.92
N PHE A 111 17.82 -7.75 6.72
CA PHE A 111 18.34 -8.26 5.46
C PHE A 111 19.69 -7.61 5.12
N CYS A 112 19.80 -6.29 5.24
CA CYS A 112 21.06 -5.57 5.04
C CYS A 112 22.15 -6.01 6.03
N LYS A 113 21.79 -6.17 7.31
CA LYS A 113 22.71 -6.67 8.35
C LYS A 113 23.18 -8.10 8.07
N GLN A 114 22.26 -9.00 7.73
CA GLN A 114 22.60 -10.38 7.39
C GLN A 114 23.56 -10.43 6.19
N LYS A 115 23.32 -9.62 5.16
CA LYS A 115 24.20 -9.52 3.99
C LYS A 115 25.59 -8.98 4.34
N TYR A 116 25.67 -8.05 5.28
CA TYR A 116 26.93 -7.54 5.81
C TYR A 116 27.71 -8.61 6.61
N ASP A 117 27.04 -9.35 7.49
CA ASP A 117 27.66 -10.40 8.31
C ASP A 117 28.16 -11.58 7.44
N GLU A 118 27.37 -12.03 6.46
CA GLU A 118 27.76 -13.02 5.45
C GLU A 118 28.99 -12.58 4.64
N PHE A 119 29.13 -11.27 4.41
CA PHE A 119 30.24 -10.65 3.71
C PHE A 119 31.53 -10.61 4.54
N VAL A 120 31.46 -10.19 5.81
CA VAL A 120 32.61 -10.20 6.74
C VAL A 120 33.17 -11.61 6.86
N ALA A 121 32.29 -12.62 6.88
CA ALA A 121 32.67 -14.02 6.92
C ALA A 121 33.34 -14.51 5.62
N ALA A 122 33.12 -13.86 4.47
CA ALA A 122 33.55 -14.34 3.16
C ALA A 122 34.83 -13.69 2.60
N GLY A 123 35.26 -12.53 3.12
CA GLY A 123 36.56 -11.91 2.75
C GLY A 123 36.75 -11.57 1.26
N LYS A 124 35.67 -11.33 0.50
CA LYS A 124 35.71 -11.09 -0.96
C LYS A 124 35.65 -9.60 -1.32
N GLU A 125 36.28 -9.20 -2.43
CA GLU A 125 36.34 -7.82 -2.97
C GLU A 125 34.97 -7.26 -3.40
N ILE A 126 34.19 -6.80 -2.41
CA ILE A 126 33.72 -5.42 -2.18
C ILE A 126 33.02 -4.65 -3.33
N MET A 127 33.59 -4.53 -4.53
CA MET A 127 33.28 -3.36 -5.39
C MET A 127 31.93 -3.39 -6.14
N LYS A 128 31.24 -4.53 -6.16
CA LYS A 128 30.02 -4.74 -6.98
C LYS A 128 28.70 -4.79 -6.19
N MET A 129 28.74 -4.94 -4.86
CA MET A 129 27.57 -4.72 -3.98
C MET A 129 27.46 -3.26 -3.52
N GLU A 130 28.59 -2.55 -3.49
CA GLU A 130 28.73 -1.13 -3.09
C GLU A 130 27.80 -0.16 -3.82
N HIS A 131 27.49 -0.38 -5.11
CA HIS A 131 26.72 0.59 -5.90
C HIS A 131 25.19 0.48 -5.79
N ALA A 132 24.65 -0.71 -5.49
CA ALA A 132 23.19 -0.92 -5.53
C ALA A 132 22.51 -0.70 -4.17
N CYS A 133 23.24 -0.83 -3.06
CA CYS A 133 22.69 -0.65 -1.72
C CYS A 133 23.01 0.72 -1.08
N ILE A 134 24.03 1.43 -1.57
CA ILE A 134 24.71 2.49 -0.79
C ILE A 134 25.09 3.64 -1.74
N ASN A 135 24.12 4.39 -2.25
CA ASN A 135 24.40 5.82 -2.40
C ASN A 135 24.03 6.49 -1.07
N ILE A 136 24.84 6.24 -0.04
CA ILE A 136 24.67 6.80 1.31
C ILE A 136 24.57 8.33 1.24
N ASN A 137 25.33 8.97 0.33
CA ASN A 137 25.25 10.41 0.14
C ASN A 137 23.86 10.83 -0.38
N GLU A 138 23.30 10.16 -1.38
CA GLU A 138 21.94 10.46 -1.86
C GLU A 138 20.86 10.16 -0.81
N ARG A 139 21.02 9.09 -0.01
CA ARG A 139 20.10 8.79 1.09
C ARG A 139 20.20 9.81 2.23
N ALA A 140 21.40 10.20 2.61
CA ALA A 140 21.64 11.23 3.62
C ALA A 140 21.12 12.58 3.15
N LYS A 141 21.29 12.90 1.86
CA LYS A 141 20.71 14.07 1.22
C LYS A 141 19.18 14.01 1.26
N GLY A 142 18.57 12.86 0.94
CA GLY A 142 17.12 12.64 1.08
C GLY A 142 16.63 12.87 2.51
N LYS A 143 17.29 12.26 3.51
CA LYS A 143 16.97 12.43 4.94
C LYS A 143 17.06 13.89 5.40
N PHE A 144 18.07 14.62 4.93
CA PHE A 144 18.20 16.05 5.22
C PHE A 144 17.04 16.86 4.65
N ILE A 145 16.66 16.60 3.39
CA ILE A 145 15.50 17.26 2.76
C ILE A 145 14.22 16.92 3.53
N ASP A 146 14.00 15.64 3.85
CA ASP A 146 12.84 15.18 4.61
C ASP A 146 12.73 15.90 5.97
N GLU A 147 13.83 16.06 6.70
CA GLU A 147 13.84 16.77 7.98
C GLU A 147 13.44 18.25 7.85
N ILE A 148 13.92 18.95 6.82
CA ILE A 148 13.52 20.33 6.55
C ILE A 148 12.04 20.39 6.21
N VAL A 149 11.58 19.50 5.33
CA VAL A 149 10.17 19.43 4.90
C VAL A 149 9.26 19.14 6.10
N ASP A 150 9.67 18.23 6.99
CA ASP A 150 8.95 17.89 8.23
C ASP A 150 8.89 19.04 9.22
N LYS A 151 9.99 19.79 9.40
CA LYS A 151 10.01 21.00 10.25
C LYS A 151 9.17 22.14 9.67
N THR A 152 9.07 22.23 8.34
CA THR A 152 8.36 23.32 7.67
C THR A 152 6.86 23.06 7.59
N TYR A 153 6.46 21.82 7.29
CA TYR A 153 5.08 21.46 7.02
C TYR A 153 4.64 20.28 7.88
N HIS A 154 3.84 20.58 8.91
CA HIS A 154 3.26 19.59 9.80
C HIS A 154 2.06 18.89 9.14
N VAL A 155 2.06 17.56 9.11
CA VAL A 155 0.91 16.74 8.69
C VAL A 155 0.03 16.45 9.91
N TYR A 156 -1.26 16.73 9.82
CA TYR A 156 -2.19 16.51 10.92
C TYR A 156 -2.63 15.05 10.98
N ASP A 157 -2.18 14.34 12.01
CA ASP A 157 -2.44 12.90 12.18
C ASP A 157 -3.02 12.54 13.56
N ARG A 158 -3.31 13.54 14.41
CA ARG A 158 -3.87 13.34 15.75
C ARG A 158 -5.34 13.74 15.81
N LEU A 159 -6.13 12.88 16.44
CA LEU A 159 -7.53 13.11 16.75
C LEU A 159 -7.70 13.93 18.03
N SER A 160 -8.92 14.43 18.25
CA SER A 160 -9.35 15.16 19.43
C SER A 160 -9.19 14.39 20.75
N ASN A 161 -9.16 13.05 20.69
CA ASN A 161 -8.85 12.18 21.82
C ASN A 161 -7.34 12.02 22.10
N GLY A 162 -6.48 12.74 21.38
CA GLY A 162 -5.02 12.72 21.50
C GLY A 162 -4.33 11.53 20.80
N LYS A 163 -5.09 10.55 20.30
CA LYS A 163 -4.56 9.38 19.61
C LYS A 163 -4.24 9.71 18.16
N ARG A 164 -3.18 9.07 17.65
CA ARG A 164 -2.86 9.12 16.22
C ARG A 164 -3.83 8.22 15.46
N TYR A 165 -4.44 8.73 14.39
CA TYR A 165 -5.21 7.90 13.48
C TYR A 165 -4.31 7.33 12.39
N TYR A 166 -4.76 6.22 11.85
CA TYR A 166 -4.11 5.50 10.77
C TYR A 166 -5.14 5.10 9.74
N SER A 167 -4.66 4.95 8.52
CA SER A 167 -5.37 4.44 7.38
C SER A 167 -4.64 3.20 6.85
N ARG A 168 -5.31 2.46 5.97
CA ARG A 168 -4.67 1.36 5.24
C ARG A 168 -3.42 1.77 4.43
N LYS A 169 -3.25 3.06 4.11
CA LYS A 169 -2.11 3.57 3.33
C LYS A 169 -0.83 3.67 4.16
N ASP A 170 -0.93 3.62 5.49
CA ASP A 170 0.21 3.87 6.38
C ASP A 170 1.16 2.67 6.55
N ASN A 171 0.96 1.58 5.78
CA ASN A 171 1.83 0.39 5.73
C ASN A 171 2.20 -0.20 7.11
N ILE A 172 1.27 -0.15 8.06
CA ILE A 172 1.48 -0.66 9.41
C ILE A 172 1.40 -2.18 9.40
N LYS A 173 2.33 -2.83 10.11
CA LYS A 173 2.29 -4.28 10.36
C LYS A 173 1.17 -4.60 11.37
N ILE A 174 -0.06 -4.71 10.86
CA ILE A 174 -1.28 -4.96 11.65
C ILE A 174 -1.18 -6.26 12.46
N ASP A 175 -0.47 -7.27 11.96
CA ASP A 175 -0.29 -8.59 12.60
C ASP A 175 0.32 -8.52 14.02
N ASN A 176 0.95 -7.41 14.37
CA ASN A 176 1.52 -7.20 15.70
C ASN A 176 0.50 -6.72 16.74
N TYR A 177 -0.75 -6.44 16.34
CA TYR A 177 -1.75 -5.81 17.19
C TYR A 177 -2.98 -6.71 17.36
N LYS A 178 -3.63 -6.61 18.52
CA LYS A 178 -4.97 -7.17 18.71
C LYS A 178 -5.96 -6.25 18.04
N ILE A 179 -6.91 -6.78 17.28
CA ILE A 179 -8.02 -5.95 16.78
C ILE A 179 -9.16 -6.07 17.77
N LEU A 180 -9.83 -4.97 18.10
CA LEU A 180 -11.00 -4.99 18.97
C LEU A 180 -12.10 -5.83 18.32
N ASN A 181 -12.28 -7.09 18.73
CA ASN A 181 -13.07 -8.13 18.04
C ASN A 181 -14.58 -7.84 17.81
N ASN A 182 -15.11 -6.71 18.25
CA ASN A 182 -16.55 -6.45 18.19
C ASN A 182 -17.08 -6.04 16.80
N TYR A 183 -16.22 -5.80 15.80
CA TYR A 183 -16.69 -5.37 14.47
C TYR A 183 -17.30 -6.51 13.64
N GLU A 184 -16.75 -7.72 13.70
CA GLU A 184 -17.30 -8.88 12.97
C GLU A 184 -18.65 -9.29 13.54
N GLU A 185 -18.80 -9.29 14.87
CA GLU A 185 -20.07 -9.55 15.55
C GLU A 185 -21.14 -8.54 15.14
N LYS A 186 -20.81 -7.24 15.10
CA LYS A 186 -21.73 -6.19 14.63
C LYS A 186 -22.12 -6.35 13.15
N LEU A 187 -21.21 -6.83 12.30
CA LEU A 187 -21.54 -7.15 10.90
C LEU A 187 -22.46 -8.37 10.81
N LYS A 188 -22.20 -9.42 11.60
CA LYS A 188 -23.06 -10.60 11.72
C LYS A 188 -24.47 -10.22 12.16
N GLU A 189 -24.61 -9.38 13.19
CA GLU A 189 -25.90 -8.87 13.67
C GLU A 189 -26.66 -8.07 12.60
N PHE A 190 -25.95 -7.26 11.81
CA PHE A 190 -26.56 -6.43 10.78
C PHE A 190 -27.00 -7.23 9.54
N MET A 191 -26.17 -8.15 9.06
CA MET A 191 -26.42 -8.95 7.87
C MET A 191 -27.33 -10.17 8.16
N GLY A 192 -27.34 -10.66 9.40
CA GLY A 192 -28.12 -11.83 9.82
C GLY A 192 -27.77 -13.07 9.00
N LYS A 193 -28.79 -13.77 8.51
CA LYS A 193 -28.62 -15.01 7.71
C LYS A 193 -27.81 -14.82 6.42
N ASP A 194 -27.79 -13.59 5.88
CA ASP A 194 -26.97 -13.29 4.71
C ASP A 194 -25.48 -13.38 5.07
N TYR A 195 -25.08 -13.11 6.32
CA TYR A 195 -23.69 -13.26 6.74
C TYR A 195 -23.24 -14.72 6.62
N ASP A 196 -23.97 -15.65 7.25
CA ASP A 196 -23.59 -17.07 7.30
C ASP A 196 -23.48 -17.69 5.90
N LYS A 197 -24.36 -17.26 4.98
CA LYS A 197 -24.35 -17.74 3.60
C LYS A 197 -23.12 -17.25 2.83
N TYR A 198 -22.60 -16.07 3.14
CA TYR A 198 -21.59 -15.39 2.32
C TYR A 198 -20.27 -15.08 3.02
N GLU A 199 -20.08 -15.51 4.28
CA GLU A 199 -18.88 -15.25 5.09
C GLU A 199 -17.58 -15.53 4.31
N ASN A 200 -17.50 -16.67 3.60
CA ASN A 200 -16.34 -17.07 2.82
C ASN A 200 -16.02 -16.16 1.62
N TYR A 201 -16.99 -15.36 1.19
CA TYR A 201 -16.83 -14.39 0.10
C TYR A 201 -16.64 -12.97 0.63
N LEU A 202 -16.74 -12.71 1.93
CA LEU A 202 -16.56 -11.36 2.47
C LEU A 202 -15.07 -11.08 2.68
N SER A 203 -14.61 -9.94 2.17
CA SER A 203 -13.33 -9.35 2.53
C SER A 203 -13.57 -8.09 3.35
N ILE A 204 -13.25 -8.20 4.63
CA ILE A 204 -13.28 -7.10 5.59
C ILE A 204 -11.87 -6.54 5.72
N ASN A 205 -11.72 -5.23 5.55
CA ASN A 205 -10.44 -4.54 5.66
C ASN A 205 -10.59 -3.34 6.60
N LEU A 206 -9.55 -3.05 7.38
CA LEU A 206 -9.49 -1.82 8.17
C LEU A 206 -9.52 -0.59 7.24
N GLY A 207 -10.39 0.36 7.57
CA GLY A 207 -10.44 1.70 6.99
C GLY A 207 -9.57 2.63 7.82
N TYR A 208 -10.22 3.49 8.61
CA TYR A 208 -9.55 4.30 9.63
C TYR A 208 -9.55 3.58 10.98
N PHE A 209 -8.49 3.75 11.74
CA PHE A 209 -8.37 3.20 13.09
C PHE A 209 -7.34 3.99 13.92
N TYR A 210 -7.37 3.80 15.23
CA TYR A 210 -6.27 4.21 16.10
C TYR A 210 -5.79 3.03 16.93
N ILE A 211 -4.61 3.17 17.55
CA ILE A 211 -4.03 2.15 18.41
C ILE A 211 -4.11 2.64 19.86
N ASP A 212 -4.64 1.80 20.73
CA ASP A 212 -4.70 2.01 22.18
C ASP A 212 -4.18 0.78 22.91
N ASN A 213 -3.07 0.92 23.64
CA ASN A 213 -2.43 -0.17 24.40
C ASN A 213 -2.35 -1.49 23.61
N ASP A 214 -1.66 -1.46 22.45
CA ASP A 214 -1.49 -2.58 21.52
C ASP A 214 -2.79 -3.16 20.90
N THR A 215 -3.89 -2.43 21.05
CA THR A 215 -5.19 -2.79 20.47
C THR A 215 -5.58 -1.80 19.38
N ILE A 216 -5.85 -2.31 18.19
CA ILE A 216 -6.46 -1.54 17.10
C ILE A 216 -7.93 -1.34 17.43
N VAL A 217 -8.35 -0.08 17.46
CA VAL A 217 -9.74 0.33 17.58
C VAL A 217 -10.20 0.85 16.22
N PRO A 218 -11.03 0.09 15.48
CA PRO A 218 -11.54 0.52 14.19
C PRO A 218 -12.47 1.72 14.34
N ILE A 219 -12.22 2.76 13.55
CA ILE A 219 -13.14 3.89 13.34
C ILE A 219 -14.03 3.57 12.14
N SER A 220 -13.46 2.97 11.09
CA SER A 220 -14.20 2.45 9.94
C SER A 220 -13.56 1.18 9.38
N ILE A 221 -14.38 0.40 8.68
CA ILE A 221 -13.96 -0.78 7.91
C ILE A 221 -14.57 -0.73 6.51
N GLY A 222 -13.89 -1.35 5.56
CA GLY A 222 -14.40 -1.62 4.22
C GLY A 222 -14.81 -3.08 4.10
N VAL A 223 -16.02 -3.31 3.62
CA VAL A 223 -16.55 -4.65 3.31
C VAL A 223 -16.72 -4.77 1.80
N SER A 224 -16.22 -5.87 1.24
CA SER A 224 -16.30 -6.17 -0.19
C SER A 224 -16.56 -7.65 -0.41
N THR A 225 -17.07 -8.01 -1.58
CA THR A 225 -17.28 -9.41 -1.96
C THR A 225 -16.12 -9.89 -2.82
N LEU A 226 -15.57 -11.06 -2.53
CA LEU A 226 -14.48 -11.71 -3.25
C LEU A 226 -15.04 -12.58 -4.38
N TYR A 227 -14.35 -12.53 -5.51
CA TYR A 227 -14.58 -13.40 -6.66
C TYR A 227 -13.24 -13.71 -7.34
N THR A 228 -13.18 -14.74 -8.16
CA THR A 228 -11.98 -15.17 -8.87
C THR A 228 -12.08 -14.77 -10.34
N GLU A 229 -11.01 -14.17 -10.85
CA GLU A 229 -10.80 -14.01 -12.28
C GLU A 229 -9.76 -15.02 -12.77
N VAL A 230 -10.14 -15.78 -13.79
CA VAL A 230 -9.20 -16.56 -14.59
C VAL A 230 -8.71 -15.67 -15.72
N ILE A 231 -7.41 -15.38 -15.69
CA ILE A 231 -6.74 -14.57 -16.69
C ILE A 231 -5.97 -15.51 -17.63
N PHE A 232 -6.26 -15.43 -18.92
CA PHE A 232 -5.58 -16.25 -19.93
C PHE A 232 -4.33 -15.52 -20.45
N GLY A 233 -3.20 -16.22 -20.50
CA GLY A 233 -1.91 -15.67 -20.90
C GLY A 233 -0.78 -16.67 -20.66
N LEU A 234 0.43 -16.34 -21.11
CA LEU A 234 1.62 -17.15 -20.85
C LEU A 234 2.23 -16.75 -19.50
N TYR A 235 2.18 -17.66 -18.54
CA TYR A 235 2.74 -17.50 -17.19
C TYR A 235 3.73 -18.60 -16.87
N GLY A 236 4.59 -18.35 -15.88
CA GLY A 236 5.57 -19.30 -15.38
C GLY A 236 7.00 -18.96 -15.76
N ASP A 237 7.93 -19.76 -15.26
CA ASP A 237 9.37 -19.67 -15.49
C ASP A 237 9.94 -21.07 -15.76
N GLU A 238 11.25 -21.15 -16.01
CA GLU A 238 11.92 -22.42 -16.36
C GLU A 238 11.77 -23.50 -15.27
N ALA A 239 11.59 -23.12 -14.00
CA ALA A 239 11.45 -24.06 -12.89
C ALA A 239 9.99 -24.52 -12.68
N SER A 240 9.03 -23.63 -12.91
CA SER A 240 7.60 -23.86 -12.64
C SER A 240 6.81 -24.38 -13.85
N GLY A 241 7.44 -24.41 -15.03
CA GLY A 241 6.82 -24.74 -16.30
C GLY A 241 5.91 -23.62 -16.83
N ILE A 242 5.40 -23.80 -18.05
CA ILE A 242 4.52 -22.84 -18.71
C ILE A 242 3.06 -23.13 -18.34
N LYS A 243 2.33 -22.11 -17.88
CA LYS A 243 0.88 -22.13 -17.63
C LYS A 243 0.18 -21.17 -18.57
N PHE A 244 -1.01 -21.55 -19.04
CA PHE A 244 -1.84 -20.73 -19.94
C PHE A 244 -2.92 -19.91 -19.21
N THR A 245 -3.04 -20.12 -17.90
CA THR A 245 -4.00 -19.42 -17.04
C THR A 245 -3.34 -19.01 -15.74
N LYS A 246 -3.85 -17.92 -15.18
CA LYS A 246 -3.56 -17.46 -13.82
C LYS A 246 -4.86 -17.08 -13.15
N GLU A 247 -5.12 -17.66 -11.99
CA GLU A 247 -6.22 -17.25 -11.12
C GLU A 247 -5.82 -16.03 -10.29
N SER A 248 -6.75 -15.11 -10.12
CA SER A 248 -6.55 -13.87 -9.40
C SER A 248 -7.80 -13.51 -8.61
N THR A 249 -7.71 -13.50 -7.29
CA THR A 249 -8.82 -13.06 -6.44
C THR A 249 -9.02 -11.55 -6.57
N GLN A 250 -10.23 -11.16 -6.95
CA GLN A 250 -10.67 -9.77 -7.08
C GLN A 250 -11.68 -9.42 -5.97
N ARG A 251 -11.93 -8.11 -5.81
CA ARG A 251 -12.90 -7.56 -4.86
C ARG A 251 -13.92 -6.72 -5.60
N LEU A 252 -15.19 -7.10 -5.46
CA LEU A 252 -16.32 -6.27 -5.84
C LEU A 252 -16.69 -5.38 -4.65
N ILE A 253 -16.45 -4.07 -4.81
CA ILE A 253 -16.72 -3.06 -3.79
C ILE A 253 -18.10 -2.46 -4.07
N GLY A 254 -18.93 -2.35 -3.04
CA GLY A 254 -20.19 -1.59 -3.11
C GLY A 254 -19.99 -0.11 -2.78
N ASP A 255 -20.96 0.72 -3.16
CA ASP A 255 -20.94 2.18 -2.98
C ASP A 255 -21.64 2.64 -1.69
N ASN A 256 -21.98 1.70 -0.81
CA ASN A 256 -22.73 2.00 0.41
C ASN A 256 -21.85 2.66 1.48
N LYS A 257 -22.49 3.47 2.33
CA LYS A 257 -21.92 3.94 3.60
C LYS A 257 -22.91 3.66 4.72
N PHE A 258 -22.45 3.05 5.80
CA PHE A 258 -23.26 2.70 6.97
C PHE A 258 -22.68 3.33 8.22
N TYR A 259 -23.52 3.97 9.04
CA TYR A 259 -23.13 4.47 10.36
C TYR A 259 -23.69 3.60 11.46
N PHE A 260 -22.87 3.33 12.48
CA PHE A 260 -23.30 2.61 13.68
C PHE A 260 -24.01 3.58 14.64
N ILE A 261 -25.35 3.56 14.61
CA ILE A 261 -26.23 4.46 15.37
C ILE A 261 -27.23 3.59 16.14
N ASP A 262 -27.43 3.89 17.42
CA ASP A 262 -28.36 3.15 18.30
C ASP A 262 -28.11 1.63 18.28
N ASN A 263 -26.83 1.24 18.38
CA ASN A 263 -26.34 -0.14 18.34
C ASN A 263 -26.62 -0.89 17.03
N LYS A 264 -26.89 -0.20 15.92
CA LYS A 264 -27.15 -0.84 14.62
C LYS A 264 -26.50 -0.07 13.48
N PHE A 265 -26.12 -0.78 12.43
CA PHE A 265 -25.71 -0.13 11.19
C PHE A 265 -26.92 0.40 10.42
N GLN A 266 -26.86 1.65 10.03
CA GLN A 266 -27.88 2.32 9.23
C GLN A 266 -27.26 2.83 7.94
N LYS A 267 -27.85 2.48 6.80
CA LYS A 267 -27.38 2.96 5.50
C LYS A 267 -27.64 4.46 5.38
N ILE A 268 -26.62 5.22 5.04
CA ILE A 268 -26.73 6.64 4.75
C ILE A 268 -27.02 6.79 3.26
N ASN A 269 -28.21 7.27 2.93
CA ASN A 269 -28.51 7.69 1.57
C ASN A 269 -27.88 9.08 1.36
N LYS A 270 -27.06 9.21 0.33
CA LYS A 270 -26.61 10.52 -0.16
C LYS A 270 -27.71 11.21 -0.93
#